data_AF-A0A2H9N4C0-F1
#
_entry.id   AF-A0A2H9N4C0-F1
#
_cell.length_a   1.000
_cell.length_b   1.000
_cell.length_c   1.000
_cell.angle_alpha   90.00
_cell.angle_beta   90.00
_cell.angle_gamma   90.00
#
_symmetry.space_group_name_H-M   'P 1'
#
loop_
_entity.id
_entity.type
_entity.pdbx_description
1 polymer ?
#
loop_
_entity_poly.entity_id
_entity_poly.type
_entity_poly.pdbx_seq_one_letter_code
_entity_poly.pdbx_strand_id
1 'polypeptide(L)'
;MNHIPQHNVNQRLTKKKPYVKKYGVFSGFTAWIVDGAYIRENIDEEFTNFGQHYEFRFIPKREFWIDKEYAPGEEKYFIDHLLVEYRLMEQGIPYRIAHKRAVRIGRKERMKSRRAKTLAGLNKKNVIAKIHKRLLKMYSKGAAIWIVNSELVRDTYDMDFTEGGHDKVYSFIPKGEVWIDDDIGPRERAFVLLHELHERYLMSKGWTYDSAHRSASAIEYQCRKHPALLKKCLAAEVKKNALLITVHATRF
;
A
#
# COMPACT_ATOMS: atom_id res chain seq x y z
N MET A 1 -40.46 -1.95 4.09
CA MET A 1 -40.41 -0.66 3.35
C MET A 1 -39.87 0.39 4.30
N ASN A 2 -38.61 0.77 4.16
CA ASN A 2 -37.99 1.86 4.91
C ASN A 2 -37.18 2.70 3.93
N HIS A 3 -37.60 3.94 3.75
CA HIS A 3 -37.01 4.94 2.88
C HIS A 3 -35.62 5.34 3.38
N ILE A 4 -34.58 5.11 2.58
CA ILE A 4 -33.28 5.73 2.76
C ILE A 4 -33.30 7.06 1.98
N PRO A 5 -32.91 8.20 2.58
CA PRO A 5 -32.97 9.49 1.91
C PRO A 5 -32.01 9.53 0.71
N GLN A 6 -32.54 9.88 -0.45
CA GLN A 6 -31.75 10.23 -1.63
C GLN A 6 -31.09 11.58 -1.38
N HIS A 7 -29.85 11.58 -0.89
CA HIS A 7 -29.04 12.78 -0.90
C HIS A 7 -28.58 13.09 -2.33
N ASN A 8 -29.11 14.21 -2.84
CA ASN A 8 -28.73 14.95 -4.04
C ASN A 8 -27.28 14.72 -4.51
N VAL A 9 -27.11 13.84 -5.50
CA VAL A 9 -25.89 13.76 -6.32
C VAL A 9 -25.99 14.81 -7.42
N ASN A 10 -25.93 16.09 -7.04
CA ASN A 10 -25.82 17.19 -8.00
C ASN A 10 -25.30 18.45 -7.30
N GLN A 11 -24.04 18.42 -6.88
CA GLN A 11 -23.25 19.63 -6.71
C GLN A 11 -21.93 19.50 -7.46
N ARG A 12 -21.86 20.27 -8.55
CA ARG A 12 -20.68 20.58 -9.35
C ARG A 12 -19.59 21.17 -8.45
N LEU A 13 -18.47 20.46 -8.37
CA LEU A 13 -17.15 21.06 -8.51
C LEU A 13 -16.46 20.25 -9.61
N THR A 14 -15.95 20.92 -10.64
CA THR A 14 -15.12 20.35 -11.69
C THR A 14 -13.80 19.86 -11.08
N LYS A 15 -13.88 18.77 -10.32
CA LYS A 15 -12.72 18.06 -9.79
C LYS A 15 -11.90 17.62 -11.00
N LYS A 16 -10.68 18.15 -11.11
CA LYS A 16 -9.70 17.73 -12.10
C LYS A 16 -9.64 16.21 -12.04
N LYS A 17 -10.03 15.53 -13.13
CA LYS A 17 -10.03 14.08 -13.16
C LYS A 17 -8.59 13.58 -12.87
N PRO A 18 -8.41 12.45 -12.18
CA PRO A 18 -7.10 12.03 -11.68
C PRO A 18 -6.13 11.60 -12.80
N TYR A 19 -6.52 11.65 -14.07
CA TYR A 19 -5.70 11.24 -15.19
C TYR A 19 -4.45 12.11 -15.36
N VAL A 20 -3.30 11.46 -15.39
CA VAL A 20 -2.00 12.08 -15.72
C VAL A 20 -1.68 11.84 -17.19
N LYS A 21 -1.70 10.58 -17.65
CA LYS A 21 -1.49 10.21 -19.05
C LYS A 21 -2.11 8.87 -19.39
N LYS A 22 -2.47 8.67 -20.66
CA LYS A 22 -2.83 7.36 -21.18
C LYS A 22 -1.58 6.49 -21.26
N TYR A 23 -1.60 5.31 -20.62
CA TYR A 23 -0.50 4.35 -20.70
C TYR A 23 -0.63 3.48 -21.96
N GLY A 24 -1.82 2.96 -22.23
CA GLY A 24 -2.05 2.13 -23.41
C GLY A 24 -3.45 1.54 -23.47
N VAL A 25 -3.66 0.63 -24.43
CA VAL A 25 -4.90 -0.15 -24.56
C VAL A 25 -4.55 -1.63 -24.59
N PHE A 26 -5.20 -2.41 -23.72
CA PHE A 26 -4.90 -3.83 -23.51
C PHE A 26 -6.21 -4.61 -23.46
N SER A 27 -6.43 -5.51 -24.43
CA SER A 27 -7.65 -6.35 -24.48
C SER A 27 -8.95 -5.56 -24.34
N GLY A 28 -9.02 -4.37 -24.95
CA GLY A 28 -10.18 -3.47 -24.88
C GLY A 28 -10.28 -2.59 -23.63
N PHE A 29 -9.32 -2.65 -22.71
CA PHE A 29 -9.19 -1.76 -21.55
C PHE A 29 -8.24 -0.61 -21.85
N THR A 30 -8.61 0.61 -21.44
CA THR A 30 -7.65 1.72 -21.42
C THR A 30 -6.92 1.74 -20.08
N ALA A 31 -5.61 1.58 -20.10
CA ALA A 31 -4.77 1.78 -18.92
C ALA A 31 -4.38 3.26 -18.83
N TRP A 32 -4.60 3.86 -17.66
CA TRP A 32 -4.26 5.23 -17.34
C TRP A 32 -3.24 5.28 -16.21
N ILE A 33 -2.23 6.12 -16.36
CA ILE A 33 -1.46 6.61 -15.21
C ILE A 33 -2.27 7.72 -14.55
N VAL A 34 -2.51 7.60 -13.25
CA VAL A 34 -3.32 8.53 -12.45
C VAL A 34 -2.53 9.16 -11.32
N ASP A 35 -3.02 10.27 -10.78
CA ASP A 35 -2.48 10.90 -9.59
C ASP A 35 -3.09 10.22 -8.35
N GLY A 36 -2.44 9.18 -7.83
CA GLY A 36 -2.95 8.44 -6.67
C GLY A 36 -2.96 9.26 -5.40
N ALA A 37 -2.05 10.24 -5.24
CA ALA A 37 -2.10 11.18 -4.12
C ALA A 37 -3.39 12.00 -4.16
N TYR A 38 -3.78 12.46 -5.36
CA TYR A 38 -5.08 13.12 -5.53
C TYR A 38 -6.25 12.18 -5.19
N ILE A 39 -6.22 10.92 -5.62
CA ILE A 39 -7.27 9.93 -5.33
C ILE A 39 -7.40 9.72 -3.83
N ARG A 40 -6.29 9.42 -3.13
CA ARG A 40 -6.26 9.21 -1.68
C ARG A 40 -6.72 10.41 -0.88
N GLU A 41 -6.42 11.62 -1.36
CA GLU A 41 -6.85 12.85 -0.68
C GLU A 41 -8.34 13.18 -0.93
N ASN A 42 -8.87 12.88 -2.12
CA ASN A 42 -10.13 13.47 -2.60
C ASN A 42 -11.26 12.49 -2.92
N ILE A 43 -10.96 11.19 -3.01
CA ILE A 43 -11.87 10.14 -3.49
C ILE A 43 -11.89 8.97 -2.51
N ASP A 44 -10.77 8.29 -2.31
CA ASP A 44 -10.67 7.06 -1.52
C ASP A 44 -9.23 6.84 -1.06
N GLU A 45 -9.00 6.91 0.26
CA GLU A 45 -7.68 6.76 0.89
C GLU A 45 -7.05 5.38 0.71
N GLU A 46 -7.84 4.35 0.38
CA GLU A 46 -7.37 2.97 0.22
C GLU A 46 -6.87 2.66 -1.20
N PHE A 47 -6.85 3.66 -2.11
CA PHE A 47 -6.27 3.47 -3.45
C PHE A 47 -4.74 3.40 -3.38
N THR A 48 -4.17 2.24 -3.68
CA THR A 48 -2.72 1.98 -3.63
C THR A 48 -2.05 2.10 -5.01
N ASN A 49 -1.38 1.06 -5.51
CA ASN A 49 -0.55 1.09 -6.71
C ASN A 49 -1.37 1.00 -8.01
N PHE A 50 -2.49 0.27 -8.01
CA PHE A 50 -3.34 0.10 -9.18
C PHE A 50 -4.74 -0.37 -8.79
N GLY A 51 -5.69 -0.32 -9.72
CA GLY A 51 -7.04 -0.82 -9.48
C GLY A 51 -7.95 -0.85 -10.70
N GLN A 52 -9.12 -1.47 -10.51
CA GLN A 52 -10.20 -1.53 -11.50
C GLN A 52 -11.58 -1.39 -10.86
N HIS A 53 -12.61 -1.20 -11.70
CA HIS A 53 -14.00 -0.93 -11.28
C HIS A 53 -14.65 -1.98 -10.37
N TYR A 54 -14.16 -3.23 -10.39
CA TYR A 54 -14.65 -4.29 -9.52
C TYR A 54 -14.24 -4.09 -8.06
N GLU A 55 -13.09 -3.47 -7.83
CA GLU A 55 -12.54 -3.14 -6.52
C GLU A 55 -12.95 -1.71 -6.14
N PHE A 56 -12.68 -0.75 -7.02
CA PHE A 56 -12.94 0.66 -6.82
C PHE A 56 -14.10 1.14 -7.71
N ARG A 57 -15.29 1.32 -7.13
CA ARG A 57 -16.51 1.68 -7.89
C ARG A 57 -16.42 3.04 -8.62
N PHE A 58 -15.48 3.90 -8.23
CA PHE A 58 -15.23 5.18 -8.91
C PHE A 58 -14.41 5.03 -10.20
N ILE A 59 -13.78 3.87 -10.43
CA ILE A 59 -13.05 3.58 -11.67
C ILE A 59 -14.04 3.14 -12.75
N PRO A 60 -13.99 3.71 -13.98
CA PRO A 60 -14.85 3.27 -15.08
C PRO A 60 -14.64 1.81 -15.51
N LYS A 61 -15.70 1.13 -15.97
CA LYS A 61 -15.71 -0.32 -16.28
C LYS A 61 -14.66 -0.80 -17.30
N ARG A 62 -14.18 0.08 -18.18
CA ARG A 62 -13.21 -0.23 -19.25
C ARG A 62 -11.88 0.47 -19.02
N GLU A 63 -11.59 0.81 -17.77
CA GLU A 63 -10.35 1.46 -17.39
C GLU A 63 -9.61 0.66 -16.32
N PHE A 64 -8.28 0.67 -16.46
CA PHE A 64 -7.33 0.30 -15.43
C PHE A 64 -6.61 1.56 -15.01
N TRP A 65 -6.54 1.79 -13.70
CA TRP A 65 -5.80 2.92 -13.16
C TRP A 65 -4.56 2.39 -12.48
N ILE A 66 -3.42 3.03 -12.78
CA ILE A 66 -2.12 2.74 -12.19
C ILE A 66 -1.63 4.05 -11.58
N ASP A 67 -1.30 4.05 -10.29
CA ASP A 67 -0.74 5.24 -9.62
C ASP A 67 0.53 5.68 -10.35
N LYS A 68 0.77 6.99 -10.36
CA LYS A 68 1.99 7.55 -10.89
C LYS A 68 3.14 7.23 -9.95
N GLU A 69 3.83 6.15 -10.29
CA GLU A 69 5.05 5.67 -9.65
C GLU A 69 6.14 6.76 -9.59
N TYR A 70 6.94 6.72 -8.53
CA TYR A 70 8.22 7.41 -8.41
C TYR A 70 9.36 6.61 -9.08
N ALA A 71 9.23 5.29 -9.20
CA ALA A 71 10.17 4.38 -9.85
C ALA A 71 9.44 3.56 -10.93
N PRO A 72 9.72 3.76 -12.24
CA PRO A 72 8.99 3.08 -13.30
C PRO A 72 9.38 1.61 -13.43
N GLY A 73 8.50 0.80 -14.02
CA GLY A 73 8.86 -0.51 -14.58
C GLY A 73 7.95 -1.67 -14.18
N GLU A 74 6.97 -1.45 -13.32
CA GLU A 74 6.06 -2.50 -12.85
C GLU A 74 4.68 -2.49 -13.54
N GLU A 75 4.42 -1.51 -14.41
CA GLU A 75 3.10 -1.31 -15.02
C GLU A 75 2.63 -2.55 -15.77
N LYS A 76 3.55 -3.29 -16.42
CA LYS A 76 3.23 -4.56 -17.09
C LYS A 76 2.68 -5.60 -16.10
N TYR A 77 3.29 -5.75 -14.92
CA TYR A 77 2.82 -6.72 -13.93
C TYR A 77 1.44 -6.35 -13.40
N PHE A 78 1.18 -5.06 -13.20
CA PHE A 78 -0.12 -4.57 -12.76
C PHE A 78 -1.20 -4.79 -13.81
N ILE A 79 -0.91 -4.51 -15.08
CA ILE A 79 -1.84 -4.74 -16.19
C ILE A 79 -2.14 -6.23 -16.34
N ASP A 80 -1.12 -7.10 -16.30
CA ASP A 80 -1.32 -8.55 -16.39
C ASP A 80 -2.18 -9.07 -15.22
N HIS A 81 -1.95 -8.56 -14.00
CA HIS A 81 -2.77 -8.88 -12.83
C HIS A 81 -4.23 -8.47 -13.04
N LEU A 82 -4.46 -7.21 -13.41
CA LEU A 82 -5.79 -6.64 -13.61
C LEU A 82 -6.56 -7.37 -14.72
N LEU A 83 -5.90 -7.76 -15.81
CA LEU A 83 -6.52 -8.55 -16.88
C LEU A 83 -6.98 -9.93 -16.39
N VAL A 84 -6.14 -10.63 -15.63
CA VAL A 84 -6.50 -11.94 -15.06
C VAL A 84 -7.64 -11.80 -14.07
N GLU A 85 -7.54 -10.83 -13.16
CA GLU A 85 -8.56 -10.60 -12.14
C GLU A 85 -9.90 -10.22 -12.78
N TYR A 86 -9.91 -9.27 -13.73
CA TYR A 86 -11.10 -8.91 -14.50
C TYR A 86 -11.75 -10.14 -15.13
N ARG A 87 -10.97 -10.96 -15.86
CA ARG A 87 -11.50 -12.13 -16.58
C ARG A 87 -12.18 -13.12 -15.63
N LEU A 88 -11.60 -13.32 -14.44
CA LEU A 88 -12.17 -14.21 -13.43
C LEU A 88 -13.44 -13.61 -12.82
N MET A 89 -13.43 -12.31 -12.50
CA MET A 89 -14.59 -11.63 -11.91
C MET A 89 -15.75 -11.49 -12.89
N GLU A 90 -15.49 -11.28 -14.18
CA GLU A 90 -16.51 -11.31 -15.23
C GLU A 90 -17.22 -12.67 -15.31
N GLN A 91 -16.54 -13.76 -14.95
CA GLN A 91 -17.11 -15.10 -14.86
C GLN A 91 -17.87 -15.35 -13.55
N GLY A 92 -18.07 -14.31 -12.71
CA GLY A 92 -18.75 -14.41 -11.43
C GLY A 92 -17.88 -14.99 -10.30
N ILE A 93 -16.57 -15.15 -10.51
CA ILE A 93 -15.67 -15.62 -9.45
C ILE A 93 -15.52 -14.49 -8.41
N PRO A 94 -15.72 -14.76 -7.10
CA PRO A 94 -15.59 -13.75 -6.07
C PRO A 94 -14.19 -13.11 -6.04
N TYR A 95 -14.13 -11.80 -5.78
CA TYR A 95 -12.90 -10.99 -5.76
C TYR A 95 -11.74 -11.69 -5.04
N ARG A 96 -11.93 -12.13 -3.79
CA ARG A 96 -10.88 -12.79 -3.00
C ARG A 96 -10.25 -14.01 -3.70
N ILE A 97 -11.04 -14.76 -4.48
CA ILE A 97 -10.57 -15.92 -5.23
C ILE A 97 -9.91 -15.49 -6.53
N ALA A 98 -10.48 -14.50 -7.23
CA ALA A 98 -9.91 -13.93 -8.45
C ALA A 98 -8.52 -13.31 -8.18
N HIS A 99 -8.43 -12.46 -7.16
CA HIS A 99 -7.21 -11.82 -6.69
C HIS A 99 -6.12 -12.85 -6.35
N LYS A 100 -6.41 -13.84 -5.51
CA LYS A 100 -5.46 -14.93 -5.18
C LYS A 100 -4.93 -15.67 -6.41
N ARG A 101 -5.74 -15.84 -7.45
CA ARG A 101 -5.32 -16.48 -8.70
C ARG A 101 -4.45 -15.55 -9.54
N ALA A 102 -4.79 -14.26 -9.62
CA ALA A 102 -4.00 -13.23 -10.30
C ALA A 102 -2.61 -13.11 -9.66
N VAL A 103 -2.55 -13.00 -8.33
CA VAL A 103 -1.32 -13.08 -7.51
C VAL A 103 -0.49 -14.29 -7.93
N ARG A 104 -1.04 -15.50 -7.89
CA ARG A 104 -0.29 -16.72 -8.26
C ARG A 104 0.33 -16.66 -9.66
N ILE A 105 -0.38 -16.07 -10.63
CA ILE A 105 0.12 -15.93 -12.00
C ILE A 105 1.23 -14.86 -12.05
N GLY A 106 1.01 -13.70 -11.43
CA GLY A 106 2.02 -12.64 -11.32
C GLY A 106 3.33 -13.13 -10.71
N ARG A 107 3.25 -13.98 -9.68
CA ARG A 107 4.44 -14.54 -9.02
C ARG A 107 5.28 -15.39 -9.96
N LYS A 108 4.62 -16.20 -10.79
CA LYS A 108 5.32 -17.05 -11.78
C LYS A 108 6.05 -16.20 -12.81
N GLU A 109 5.47 -15.07 -13.23
CA GLU A 109 6.12 -14.16 -14.16
C GLU A 109 7.29 -13.42 -13.50
N ARG A 110 7.10 -12.89 -12.29
CA ARG A 110 8.17 -12.21 -11.53
C ARG A 110 9.36 -13.11 -11.25
N MET A 111 9.12 -14.39 -10.96
CA MET A 111 10.18 -15.39 -10.76
C MET A 111 11.07 -15.61 -11.99
N LYS A 112 10.61 -15.29 -13.21
CA LYS A 112 11.43 -15.40 -14.42
C LYS A 112 12.41 -14.23 -14.57
N SER A 113 12.21 -13.15 -13.81
CA SER A 113 13.03 -11.94 -13.89
C SER A 113 14.48 -12.21 -13.51
N ARG A 114 15.41 -11.44 -14.08
CA ARG A 114 16.84 -11.50 -13.72
C ARG A 114 17.06 -11.21 -12.23
N ARG A 115 16.25 -10.33 -11.64
CA ARG A 115 16.34 -10.00 -10.21
C ARG A 115 15.97 -11.18 -9.33
N ALA A 116 14.84 -11.83 -9.60
CA ALA A 116 14.41 -13.01 -8.85
C ALA A 116 15.49 -14.12 -8.89
N LYS A 117 16.08 -14.37 -10.07
CA LYS A 117 17.22 -15.30 -10.22
C LYS A 117 18.44 -14.89 -9.39
N THR A 118 18.72 -13.59 -9.29
CA THR A 118 19.84 -13.05 -8.50
C THR A 118 19.62 -13.26 -6.99
N LEU A 119 18.37 -13.26 -6.53
CA LEU A 119 18.02 -13.44 -5.12
C LEU A 119 17.87 -14.91 -4.71
N ALA A 120 17.59 -15.81 -5.65
CA ALA A 120 17.27 -17.23 -5.37
C ALA A 120 18.35 -18.01 -4.59
N GLY A 121 19.61 -17.56 -4.58
CA GLY A 121 20.70 -18.18 -3.84
C GLY A 121 21.09 -17.47 -2.54
N LEU A 122 20.44 -16.36 -2.18
CA LEU A 122 20.81 -15.57 -1.01
C LEU A 122 20.05 -16.04 0.23
N ASN A 123 20.75 -16.08 1.37
CA ASN A 123 20.08 -16.24 2.65
C ASN A 123 19.22 -15.01 2.98
N LYS A 124 18.27 -15.18 3.91
CA LYS A 124 17.32 -14.11 4.30
C LYS A 124 18.04 -12.80 4.64
N LYS A 125 19.12 -12.84 5.42
CA LYS A 125 19.88 -11.63 5.82
C LYS A 125 20.41 -10.85 4.61
N ASN A 126 20.96 -11.56 3.63
CA ASN A 126 21.51 -10.95 2.42
C ASN A 126 20.41 -10.38 1.49
N VAL A 127 19.23 -11.00 1.47
CA VAL A 127 18.06 -10.46 0.75
C VAL A 127 17.57 -9.17 1.42
N ILE A 128 17.39 -9.18 2.75
CA ILE A 128 16.96 -8.00 3.52
C ILE A 128 17.94 -6.83 3.33
N ALA A 129 19.25 -7.09 3.36
CA ALA A 129 20.26 -6.06 3.13
C ALA A 129 20.16 -5.40 1.74
N LYS A 130 19.67 -6.12 0.72
CA LYS A 130 19.41 -5.56 -0.62
C LYS A 130 18.08 -4.81 -0.70
N ILE A 131 17.11 -5.16 0.14
CA ILE A 131 15.81 -4.50 0.24
C ILE A 131 15.93 -3.16 0.97
N HIS A 132 16.71 -3.09 2.03
CA HIS A 132 16.94 -1.84 2.76
C HIS A 132 17.66 -0.81 1.88
N LYS A 133 16.97 0.28 1.52
CA LYS A 133 17.58 1.39 0.75
C LYS A 133 18.11 2.49 1.67
N ARG A 134 17.28 2.96 2.61
CA ARG A 134 17.62 4.12 3.43
C ARG A 134 16.91 4.09 4.78
N LEU A 135 17.68 4.21 5.86
CA LEU A 135 17.14 4.35 7.22
C LEU A 135 16.70 5.79 7.50
N LEU A 136 15.46 5.99 7.92
CA LEU A 136 14.92 7.27 8.38
C LEU A 136 15.19 7.44 9.88
N LYS A 137 16.44 7.79 10.21
CA LYS A 137 16.93 7.92 11.60
C LYS A 137 16.05 8.79 12.50
N MET A 138 15.48 9.87 11.95
CA MET A 138 14.64 10.82 12.69
C MET A 138 13.44 10.16 13.40
N TYR A 139 12.86 9.15 12.75
CA TYR A 139 11.67 8.44 13.25
C TYR A 139 12.02 7.12 13.94
N SER A 140 13.31 6.76 13.97
CA SER A 140 13.75 5.43 14.40
C SER A 140 13.94 5.32 15.92
N LYS A 141 12.93 5.75 16.69
CA LYS A 141 12.88 5.59 18.15
C LYS A 141 11.82 4.52 18.45
N GLY A 142 12.24 3.32 18.85
CA GLY A 142 11.31 2.22 19.12
C GLY A 142 11.12 1.21 17.99
N ALA A 143 11.35 1.65 16.75
CA ALA A 143 11.36 0.81 15.55
C ALA A 143 12.35 1.40 14.54
N ALA A 144 13.05 0.57 13.77
CA ALA A 144 13.88 1.05 12.67
C ALA A 144 13.01 1.28 11.43
N ILE A 145 13.01 2.51 10.93
CA ILE A 145 12.15 2.91 9.82
C ILE A 145 12.94 2.93 8.52
N TRP A 146 12.64 2.04 7.60
CA TRP A 146 13.35 1.89 6.34
C TRP A 146 12.51 2.32 5.14
N ILE A 147 13.08 3.14 4.26
CA ILE A 147 12.67 3.13 2.86
C ILE A 147 13.26 1.86 2.24
N VAL A 148 12.42 1.06 1.60
CA VAL A 148 12.80 -0.25 1.03
C VAL A 148 12.63 -0.27 -0.48
N ASN A 149 13.34 -1.16 -1.15
CA ASN A 149 13.11 -1.49 -2.56
C ASN A 149 11.86 -2.39 -2.63
N SER A 150 10.70 -1.78 -2.86
CA SER A 150 9.42 -2.48 -2.81
C SER A 150 9.24 -3.50 -3.92
N GLU A 151 9.80 -3.23 -5.11
CA GLU A 151 9.82 -4.18 -6.20
C GLU A 151 10.55 -5.48 -5.82
N LEU A 152 11.67 -5.40 -5.08
CA LEU A 152 12.33 -6.59 -4.54
C LEU A 152 11.51 -7.27 -3.44
N VAL A 153 10.74 -6.53 -2.65
CA VAL A 153 9.78 -7.13 -1.69
C VAL A 153 8.72 -7.92 -2.45
N ARG A 154 8.14 -7.35 -3.51
CA ARG A 154 7.13 -7.99 -4.37
C ARG A 154 7.66 -9.19 -5.13
N ASP A 155 8.90 -9.11 -5.61
CA ASP A 155 9.56 -10.22 -6.32
C ASP A 155 9.92 -11.38 -5.38
N THR A 156 10.15 -11.13 -4.09
CA THR A 156 10.69 -12.14 -3.15
C THR A 156 9.66 -12.68 -2.16
N TYR A 157 8.88 -11.79 -1.54
CA TYR A 157 8.08 -12.12 -0.37
C TYR A 157 6.58 -12.04 -0.66
N ASP A 158 6.11 -10.86 -1.05
CA ASP A 158 4.67 -10.58 -1.14
C ASP A 158 4.39 -9.54 -2.20
N MET A 159 3.69 -9.92 -3.26
CA MET A 159 3.36 -9.00 -4.37
C MET A 159 2.31 -7.97 -3.98
N ASP A 160 1.57 -8.23 -2.92
CA ASP A 160 0.55 -7.32 -2.40
C ASP A 160 1.16 -6.32 -1.41
N PHE A 161 2.50 -6.35 -1.21
CA PHE A 161 3.21 -5.30 -0.49
C PHE A 161 3.10 -3.99 -1.28
N THR A 162 2.25 -3.12 -0.77
CA THR A 162 1.94 -1.79 -1.30
C THR A 162 2.07 -0.80 -0.16
N GLU A 163 2.57 0.39 -0.48
CA GLU A 163 2.78 1.50 0.45
C GLU A 163 3.73 1.27 1.65
N GLY A 164 3.40 0.37 2.57
CA GLY A 164 4.13 0.17 3.81
C GLY A 164 3.86 -1.19 4.46
N GLY A 165 4.58 -1.46 5.54
CA GLY A 165 4.31 -2.63 6.36
C GLY A 165 5.24 -2.73 7.56
N HIS A 166 4.88 -3.56 8.53
CA HIS A 166 5.70 -3.79 9.71
C HIS A 166 5.71 -5.23 10.24
N ASP A 167 6.62 -5.48 11.19
CA ASP A 167 6.97 -6.78 11.77
C ASP A 167 5.84 -7.54 12.53
N LYS A 168 4.65 -6.94 12.62
CA LYS A 168 3.45 -7.55 13.22
C LYS A 168 2.44 -8.02 12.18
N VAL A 169 2.49 -7.46 10.98
CA VAL A 169 1.69 -7.90 9.83
C VAL A 169 2.49 -8.92 9.02
N TYR A 170 3.73 -8.56 8.69
CA TYR A 170 4.57 -9.36 7.79
C TYR A 170 5.66 -10.11 8.55
N SER A 171 5.66 -11.43 8.45
CA SER A 171 6.66 -12.30 9.10
C SER A 171 8.05 -12.23 8.44
N PHE A 172 8.12 -11.73 7.20
CA PHE A 172 9.39 -11.52 6.51
C PHE A 172 10.11 -10.25 6.98
N ILE A 173 9.37 -9.25 7.49
CA ILE A 173 9.94 -8.02 8.04
C ILE A 173 10.63 -8.32 9.38
N PRO A 174 11.91 -7.92 9.58
CA PRO A 174 12.61 -8.15 10.83
C PRO A 174 11.91 -7.50 12.03
N LYS A 175 12.00 -8.14 13.20
CA LYS A 175 11.40 -7.62 14.43
C LYS A 175 11.94 -6.23 14.75
N GLY A 176 11.02 -5.33 15.09
CA GLY A 176 11.36 -3.93 15.35
C GLY A 176 11.50 -3.06 14.11
N GLU A 177 11.14 -3.53 12.91
CA GLU A 177 11.21 -2.72 11.69
C GLU A 177 9.82 -2.31 11.16
N VAL A 178 9.81 -1.14 10.53
CA VAL A 178 8.73 -0.61 9.70
C VAL A 178 9.32 -0.24 8.35
N TRP A 179 8.70 -0.70 7.27
CA TRP A 179 9.14 -0.50 5.91
C TRP A 179 8.16 0.41 5.17
N ILE A 180 8.70 1.31 4.36
CA ILE A 180 7.95 2.23 3.50
C ILE A 180 8.43 2.01 2.06
N ASP A 181 7.47 1.83 1.16
CA ASP A 181 7.66 1.67 -0.27
C ASP A 181 8.42 2.89 -0.83
N ASP A 182 9.49 2.63 -1.59
CA ASP A 182 10.28 3.69 -2.22
C ASP A 182 9.56 4.40 -3.37
N ASP A 183 8.52 3.76 -3.90
CA ASP A 183 7.69 4.28 -4.96
C ASP A 183 6.71 5.37 -4.49
N ILE A 184 6.48 5.45 -3.17
CA ILE A 184 5.68 6.54 -2.60
C ILE A 184 6.45 7.87 -2.66
N GLY A 185 5.77 8.90 -3.17
CA GLY A 185 6.28 10.27 -3.20
C GLY A 185 6.60 10.83 -1.80
N PRO A 186 7.63 11.69 -1.63
CA PRO A 186 8.07 12.17 -0.30
C PRO A 186 7.00 12.79 0.59
N ARG A 187 5.97 13.43 0.01
CA ARG A 187 4.86 14.04 0.76
C ARG A 187 3.90 13.01 1.36
N GLU A 188 3.69 11.90 0.64
CA GLU A 188 2.80 10.81 1.04
C GLU A 188 3.42 9.92 2.12
N ARG A 189 4.76 9.74 2.09
CA ARG A 189 5.48 8.86 3.03
C ARG A 189 5.22 9.16 4.51
N ALA A 190 4.92 10.41 4.85
CA ALA A 190 4.65 10.79 6.24
C ALA A 190 3.26 10.33 6.71
N PHE A 191 2.27 10.26 5.81
CA PHE A 191 0.95 9.70 6.09
C PHE A 191 1.03 8.18 6.25
N VAL A 192 1.67 7.51 5.29
CA VAL A 192 1.89 6.06 5.36
C VAL A 192 2.67 5.69 6.63
N LEU A 193 3.72 6.43 6.96
CA LEU A 193 4.46 6.18 8.22
C LEU A 193 3.60 6.39 9.48
N LEU A 194 2.68 7.35 9.47
CA LEU A 194 1.74 7.54 10.58
C LEU A 194 0.83 6.32 10.72
N HIS A 195 0.26 5.85 9.61
CA HIS A 195 -0.57 4.65 9.55
C HIS A 195 0.18 3.43 10.10
N GLU A 196 1.34 3.12 9.53
CA GLU A 196 2.16 1.97 9.90
C GLU A 196 2.56 1.99 11.39
N LEU A 197 2.95 3.14 11.93
CA LEU A 197 3.35 3.23 13.34
C LEU A 197 2.16 3.08 14.29
N HIS A 198 1.00 3.62 13.91
CA HIS A 198 -0.23 3.53 14.71
C HIS A 198 -0.74 2.08 14.73
N GLU A 199 -0.87 1.45 13.56
CA GLU A 199 -1.27 0.06 13.42
C GLU A 199 -0.34 -0.87 14.21
N ARG A 200 0.98 -0.71 14.04
CA ARG A 200 2.00 -1.48 14.75
C ARG A 200 1.87 -1.38 16.26
N TYR A 201 1.63 -0.17 16.77
CA TYR A 201 1.47 0.04 18.20
C TYR A 201 0.25 -0.69 18.74
N LEU A 202 -0.91 -0.56 18.08
CA LEU A 202 -2.15 -1.22 18.48
C LEU A 202 -2.04 -2.74 18.43
N MET A 203 -1.47 -3.29 17.36
CA MET A 203 -1.22 -4.74 17.26
C MET A 203 -0.25 -5.23 18.34
N SER A 204 0.73 -4.40 18.73
CA SER A 204 1.62 -4.71 19.87
C SER A 204 0.91 -4.70 21.22
N LYS A 205 -0.28 -4.07 21.31
CA LYS A 205 -1.18 -4.11 22.46
C LYS A 205 -2.23 -5.22 22.38
N GLY A 206 -2.16 -6.09 21.37
CA GLY A 206 -3.06 -7.24 21.20
C GLY A 206 -4.29 -6.97 20.35
N TRP A 207 -4.36 -5.83 19.65
CA TRP A 207 -5.44 -5.60 18.69
C TRP A 207 -5.31 -6.52 17.49
N THR A 208 -6.45 -6.94 16.92
CA THR A 208 -6.49 -7.63 15.63
C THR A 208 -6.07 -6.69 14.52
N TYR A 209 -5.56 -7.26 13.42
CA TYR A 209 -5.19 -6.50 12.22
C TYR A 209 -6.35 -5.60 11.76
N ASP A 210 -7.54 -6.16 11.48
CA ASP A 210 -8.69 -5.38 11.00
C ASP A 210 -9.07 -4.20 11.90
N SER A 211 -8.93 -4.34 13.23
CA SER A 211 -9.25 -3.26 14.17
C SER A 211 -8.16 -2.20 14.20
N ALA A 212 -6.89 -2.61 14.19
CA ALA A 212 -5.75 -1.71 14.17
C ALA A 212 -5.69 -0.94 12.85
N HIS A 213 -5.92 -1.62 11.73
CA HIS A 213 -5.94 -1.08 10.38
C HIS A 213 -7.01 0.01 10.23
N ARG A 214 -8.27 -0.29 10.58
CA ARG A 214 -9.34 0.73 10.56
C ARG A 214 -9.03 1.96 11.40
N SER A 215 -8.39 1.77 12.56
CA SER A 215 -7.97 2.90 13.41
C SER A 215 -6.85 3.71 12.74
N ALA A 216 -5.92 3.04 12.06
CA ALA A 216 -4.83 3.66 11.33
C ALA A 216 -5.36 4.46 10.11
N SER A 217 -6.26 3.90 9.30
CA SER A 217 -6.91 4.62 8.20
C SER A 217 -7.66 5.86 8.71
N ALA A 218 -8.33 5.77 9.87
CA ALA A 218 -9.06 6.90 10.45
C ALA A 218 -8.14 8.06 10.85
N ILE A 219 -7.00 7.79 11.52
CA ILE A 219 -6.05 8.85 11.90
C ILE A 219 -5.30 9.41 10.68
N GLU A 220 -5.00 8.56 9.69
CA GLU A 220 -4.44 8.99 8.42
C GLU A 220 -5.40 9.96 7.71
N TYR A 221 -6.65 9.56 7.52
CA TYR A 221 -7.69 10.37 6.90
C TYR A 221 -7.83 11.74 7.58
N GLN A 222 -7.87 11.75 8.92
CA GLN A 222 -7.92 12.99 9.70
C GLN A 222 -6.73 13.91 9.41
N CYS A 223 -5.52 13.35 9.33
CA CYS A 223 -4.31 14.11 9.03
C CYS A 223 -4.27 14.57 7.56
N ARG A 224 -4.80 13.78 6.61
CA ARG A 224 -4.93 14.21 5.21
C ARG A 224 -5.86 15.42 5.09
N LYS A 225 -6.97 15.44 5.84
CA LYS A 225 -7.89 16.60 5.89
C LYS A 225 -7.34 17.79 6.69
N HIS A 226 -6.44 17.54 7.65
CA HIS A 226 -5.83 18.57 8.47
C HIS A 226 -4.30 18.38 8.56
N PRO A 227 -3.54 18.69 7.49
CA PRO A 227 -2.11 18.39 7.40
C PRO A 227 -1.25 19.01 8.53
N ALA A 228 -1.73 20.09 9.14
CA ALA A 228 -1.09 20.71 10.31
C ALA A 228 -0.99 19.75 11.52
N LEU A 229 -1.86 18.75 11.62
CA LEU A 229 -1.84 17.75 12.69
C LEU A 229 -0.77 16.67 12.48
N LEU A 230 -0.35 16.41 11.24
CA LEU A 230 0.48 15.27 10.87
C LEU A 230 1.76 15.19 11.71
N LYS A 231 2.48 16.30 11.85
CA LYS A 231 3.73 16.34 12.62
C LYS A 231 3.52 15.95 14.08
N LYS A 232 2.41 16.41 14.69
CA LYS A 232 2.06 16.12 16.09
C LYS A 232 1.67 14.66 16.25
N CYS A 233 0.79 14.15 15.37
CA CYS A 233 0.35 12.76 15.38
C CYS A 233 1.52 11.79 15.20
N LEU A 234 2.38 12.07 14.22
CA LEU A 234 3.56 11.24 13.94
C LEU A 234 4.54 11.22 15.11
N ALA A 235 4.81 12.37 15.74
CA ALA A 235 5.65 12.43 16.94
C ALA A 235 5.07 11.61 18.10
N ALA A 236 3.74 11.60 18.26
CA ALA A 236 3.07 10.79 19.26
C ALA A 236 3.22 9.28 18.99
N GLU A 237 3.04 8.84 17.74
CA GLU A 237 3.20 7.43 17.37
C GLU A 237 4.64 6.93 17.45
N VAL A 238 5.63 7.77 17.12
CA VAL A 238 7.05 7.48 17.38
C VAL A 238 7.30 7.28 18.88
N LYS A 239 6.76 8.16 19.75
CA LYS A 239 6.91 8.02 21.20
C LYS A 239 6.26 6.74 21.73
N LYS A 240 5.05 6.41 21.25
CA LYS A 240 4.34 5.17 21.62
C LYS A 240 5.14 3.92 21.26
N ASN A 241 5.73 3.88 20.07
CA ASN A 241 6.58 2.77 19.64
C ASN A 241 7.89 2.69 20.44
N ALA A 242 8.48 3.82 20.83
CA ALA A 242 9.66 3.85 21.72
C ALA A 242 9.38 3.18 23.08
N LEU A 243 8.20 3.39 23.64
CA LEU A 243 7.80 2.79 24.93
C LEU A 243 7.65 1.26 24.86
N LEU A 244 7.44 0.67 23.67
CA LEU A 244 7.36 -0.78 23.52
C LEU A 244 8.70 -1.45 23.85
N ILE A 245 9.83 -0.82 23.54
CA ILE A 245 11.16 -1.36 23.85
C ILE A 245 11.40 -1.35 25.36
N THR A 246 11.02 -0.26 26.06
CA THR A 246 11.28 -0.09 27.49
C THR A 246 10.54 -1.11 28.35
N VAL A 247 9.30 -1.46 27.99
CA VAL A 247 8.50 -2.45 28.72
C VAL A 247 9.05 -3.87 28.57
N HIS A 248 9.75 -4.18 27.48
CA HIS A 248 10.40 -5.48 27.30
C HIS A 248 11.74 -5.58 28.06
N ALA A 249 12.43 -4.47 28.27
CA ALA A 249 13.71 -4.44 29.01
C ALA A 249 13.55 -4.57 30.53
N THR A 250 12.36 -4.34 31.09
CA THR A 250 12.07 -4.39 32.55
C THR A 250 11.44 -5.70 33.01
N ARG A 251 11.30 -6.69 32.11
CA ARG A 251 10.75 -8.02 32.41
C ARG A 251 11.81 -9.12 32.54
N PHE A 252 13.07 -8.74 32.72
CA PHE A 252 14.19 -9.63 33.00
C PHE A 252 14.84 -9.23 34.32
#